data_AF-A0A2N8SXE9-F1
#
_entry.id   AF-A0A2N8SXE9-F1
#
_cell.length_a   1.000
_cell.length_b   1.000
_cell.length_c   1.000
_cell.angle_alpha   90.00
_cell.angle_beta   90.00
_cell.angle_gamma   90.00
#
_symmetry.space_group_name_H-M   'P 1'
#
loop_
_entity.id
_entity.type
_entity.pdbx_description
1 polymer ?
#
loop_
_entity_poly.entity_id
_entity_poly.type
_entity_poly.pdbx_seq_one_letter_code
_entity_poly.pdbx_strand_id
1 'polypeptide(L)'
;MIPAARLGDMHVCPIPGHGTSPITSASPDTQINFLGAARVGDVCGCGAVITTGFPSIIIDYRPLAYLGSPTSHGGSIVSGSPDTFGGFQFGGTATQAIVDFAKLGAIRPDGAVDDQLMTELLADPQLEQRALLSGALVQPGSSAPTAAKKPLTPELIAVAGSQHDKGSGNKMMFIGQAVRELAEFKRSKPALARTLVVFTPSYTDAMLSAARSSAKAYGTELVSVTNANELIDYLNKGKDRQQSPIEHLSLFSHGVPHRIAFGYQLAGDFQMSLDVLSYNKISPLAFSSTARIDSYACRTGMGNRSDFPIEDGIQFFPQTNESLAQLLADHLQTKVRAFVRRSDYKNTWGSFEERQLGKLCGISDNAAPGEEWCRKWRALAKERESNNNMLDFTYQTMGAINPVISGETPLGVPGGHFEFLPK
;
A
#
# COMPACT_ATOMS: atom_id res chain seq x y z
N MET A 1 15.48 3.74 -27.54
CA MET A 1 16.49 4.82 -27.56
C MET A 1 16.04 5.91 -26.58
N ILE A 2 16.90 6.28 -25.64
CA ILE A 2 16.64 7.26 -24.59
C ILE A 2 17.71 8.35 -24.69
N PRO A 3 17.36 9.66 -24.66
CA PRO A 3 18.34 10.74 -24.75
C PRO A 3 19.48 10.62 -23.74
N ALA A 4 20.71 10.81 -24.19
CA ALA A 4 21.88 10.87 -23.30
C ALA A 4 21.88 12.18 -22.50
N ALA A 5 22.23 12.12 -21.21
CA ALA A 5 22.35 13.30 -20.36
C ALA A 5 23.75 13.92 -20.50
N ARG A 6 23.84 15.24 -20.31
CA ARG A 6 25.06 16.03 -20.54
C ARG A 6 25.23 17.11 -19.48
N LEU A 7 26.42 17.67 -19.40
CA LEU A 7 26.69 18.85 -18.60
C LEU A 7 25.67 19.95 -18.91
N GLY A 8 25.08 20.55 -17.87
CA GLY A 8 24.05 21.58 -18.01
C GLY A 8 22.62 21.07 -18.20
N ASP A 9 22.40 19.77 -18.48
CA ASP A 9 21.05 19.22 -18.52
C ASP A 9 20.39 19.30 -17.13
N MET A 10 19.08 19.50 -17.10
CA MET A 10 18.36 19.88 -15.89
C MET A 10 18.03 18.66 -15.03
N HIS A 11 18.16 18.82 -13.72
CA HIS A 11 17.73 17.90 -12.68
C HIS A 11 16.61 18.55 -11.87
N VAL A 12 15.53 17.81 -11.61
CA VAL A 12 14.48 18.22 -10.67
C VAL A 12 14.66 17.45 -9.36
N CYS A 13 14.90 18.20 -8.28
CA CYS A 13 15.11 17.67 -6.94
C CYS A 13 13.82 17.81 -6.11
N PRO A 14 13.34 16.74 -5.45
CA PRO A 14 12.16 16.80 -4.61
C PRO A 14 12.41 17.41 -3.22
N ILE A 15 13.68 17.62 -2.83
CA ILE A 15 14.02 18.23 -1.54
C ILE A 15 13.59 19.71 -1.54
N PRO A 16 12.79 20.16 -0.56
CA PRO A 16 12.37 21.56 -0.46
C PRO A 16 13.56 22.54 -0.52
N GLY A 17 13.46 23.55 -1.38
CA GLY A 17 14.52 24.54 -1.59
C GLY A 17 15.57 24.18 -2.65
N HIS A 18 15.65 22.92 -3.10
CA HIS A 18 16.62 22.51 -4.13
C HIS A 18 16.11 22.79 -5.55
N GLY A 19 14.81 22.61 -5.80
CA GLY A 19 14.16 22.96 -7.06
C GLY A 19 14.77 22.28 -8.29
N THR A 20 14.91 23.05 -9.38
CA THR A 20 15.55 22.60 -10.62
C THR A 20 16.97 23.16 -10.69
N SER A 21 17.95 22.30 -10.94
CA SER A 21 19.37 22.68 -11.04
C SER A 21 20.06 21.93 -12.17
N PRO A 22 21.08 22.48 -12.82
CA PRO A 22 21.79 21.79 -13.90
C PRO A 22 22.68 20.68 -13.36
N ILE A 23 23.05 19.72 -14.21
CA ILE A 23 24.21 18.85 -14.01
C ILE A 23 25.47 19.72 -14.05
N THR A 24 26.29 19.67 -13.01
CA THR A 24 27.47 20.54 -12.82
C THR A 24 28.80 19.80 -12.92
N SER A 25 28.80 18.46 -12.93
CA SER A 25 29.96 17.67 -13.31
C SER A 25 29.61 16.72 -14.45
N ALA A 26 30.59 16.42 -15.30
CA ALA A 26 30.43 15.48 -16.41
C ALA A 26 31.81 14.98 -16.84
N SER A 27 31.86 14.13 -17.87
CA SER A 27 33.10 13.77 -18.55
C SER A 27 33.83 15.01 -19.08
N PRO A 28 35.14 15.16 -18.80
CA PRO A 28 35.96 16.20 -19.42
C PRO A 28 36.42 15.82 -20.84
N ASP A 29 36.48 14.53 -21.16
CA ASP A 29 37.12 14.00 -22.36
C ASP A 29 36.12 13.60 -23.45
N THR A 30 34.91 13.19 -23.04
CA THR A 30 33.85 12.74 -23.95
C THR A 30 32.71 13.74 -23.97
N GLN A 31 32.41 14.28 -25.16
CA GLN A 31 31.38 15.28 -25.36
C GLN A 31 30.22 14.72 -26.17
N ILE A 32 29.01 15.14 -25.80
CA ILE A 32 27.77 14.92 -26.55
C ILE A 32 27.21 16.31 -26.85
N ASN A 33 27.06 16.64 -28.13
CA ASN A 33 26.68 17.99 -28.59
C ASN A 33 27.52 19.11 -27.96
N PHE A 34 28.85 18.95 -27.94
CA PHE A 34 29.81 19.91 -27.38
C PHE A 34 29.70 20.14 -25.86
N LEU A 35 28.95 19.31 -25.15
CA LEU A 35 28.81 19.33 -23.69
C LEU A 35 29.34 18.01 -23.13
N GLY A 36 30.03 18.03 -21.98
CA GLY A 36 30.55 16.81 -21.36
C GLY A 36 29.44 15.78 -21.14
N ALA A 37 29.69 14.51 -21.48
CA ALA A 37 28.71 13.43 -21.27
C ALA A 37 28.52 13.17 -19.77
N ALA A 38 27.27 13.18 -19.29
CA ALA A 38 26.99 12.91 -17.88
C ALA A 38 26.99 11.39 -17.63
N ARG A 39 27.51 10.99 -16.48
CA ARG A 39 27.69 9.60 -16.08
C ARG A 39 27.08 9.36 -14.70
N VAL A 40 26.92 8.10 -14.34
CA VAL A 40 26.68 7.72 -12.94
C VAL A 40 27.79 8.31 -12.06
N GLY A 41 27.41 8.90 -10.95
CA GLY A 41 28.33 9.58 -10.04
C GLY A 41 28.55 11.07 -10.33
N ASP A 42 28.04 11.60 -11.45
CA ASP A 42 28.10 13.05 -11.69
C ASP A 42 27.07 13.82 -10.84
N VAL A 43 27.39 15.07 -10.51
CA VAL A 43 26.73 15.90 -9.50
C VAL A 43 25.88 16.98 -10.15
N CYS A 44 24.68 17.20 -9.60
CA CYS A 44 23.77 18.29 -9.95
C CYS A 44 23.99 19.51 -9.04
N GLY A 45 23.58 20.70 -9.47
CA GLY A 45 23.83 21.95 -8.74
C GLY A 45 23.24 22.00 -7.33
N CYS A 46 22.24 21.17 -7.01
CA CYS A 46 21.72 21.02 -5.65
C CYS A 46 22.48 20.01 -4.77
N GLY A 47 23.57 19.43 -5.26
CA GLY A 47 24.37 18.38 -4.60
C GLY A 47 23.92 16.94 -4.87
N ALA A 48 22.85 16.73 -5.63
CA ALA A 48 22.37 15.38 -5.96
C ALA A 48 23.35 14.64 -6.89
N VAL A 49 23.55 13.35 -6.69
CA VAL A 49 24.45 12.51 -7.49
C VAL A 49 23.65 11.55 -8.36
N ILE A 50 23.98 11.43 -9.64
CA ILE A 50 23.30 10.51 -10.57
C ILE A 50 23.59 9.05 -10.17
N THR A 51 22.56 8.23 -9.98
CA THR A 51 22.72 6.85 -9.46
C THR A 51 22.53 5.76 -10.50
N THR A 52 21.98 6.09 -11.67
CA THR A 52 21.59 5.12 -12.69
C THR A 52 22.16 5.45 -14.06
N GLY A 53 22.49 4.41 -14.83
CA GLY A 53 23.01 4.57 -16.18
C GLY A 53 22.98 3.26 -16.97
N PHE A 54 23.46 3.35 -18.21
CA PHE A 54 23.61 2.20 -19.09
C PHE A 54 24.93 1.45 -18.81
N PRO A 55 24.93 0.27 -18.17
CA PRO A 55 26.14 -0.52 -17.96
C PRO A 55 26.84 -0.89 -19.27
N SER A 56 26.10 -0.96 -20.38
CA SER A 56 26.61 -1.26 -21.72
C SER A 56 27.28 -0.09 -22.44
N ILE A 57 27.17 1.14 -21.89
CA ILE A 57 27.75 2.35 -22.48
C ILE A 57 28.61 3.03 -21.42
N ILE A 58 29.92 2.79 -21.48
CA ILE A 58 30.87 3.24 -20.48
C ILE A 58 31.62 4.47 -21.00
N ILE A 59 31.60 5.55 -20.23
CA ILE A 59 32.34 6.78 -20.50
C ILE A 59 33.21 7.05 -19.28
N ASP A 60 34.52 7.15 -19.48
CA ASP A 60 35.54 7.30 -18.43
C ASP A 60 35.28 6.36 -17.23
N TYR A 61 35.16 5.07 -17.52
CA TYR A 61 34.93 4.00 -16.53
C TYR A 61 33.59 4.05 -15.78
N ARG A 62 32.66 4.94 -16.17
CA ARG A 62 31.34 5.03 -15.54
C ARG A 62 30.20 4.91 -16.57
N PRO A 63 29.06 4.31 -16.19
CA PRO A 63 27.89 4.19 -17.06
C PRO A 63 27.37 5.56 -17.53
N LEU A 64 26.99 5.66 -18.80
CA LEU A 64 26.35 6.86 -19.37
C LEU A 64 24.99 7.09 -18.71
N ALA A 65 24.77 8.31 -18.22
CA ALA A 65 23.49 8.79 -17.70
C ALA A 65 22.55 9.21 -18.84
N TYR A 66 21.26 9.26 -18.55
CA TYR A 66 20.23 9.46 -19.56
C TYR A 66 19.06 10.31 -19.02
N LEU A 67 18.21 10.79 -19.93
CA LEU A 67 16.99 11.50 -19.55
C LEU A 67 16.09 10.58 -18.73
N GLY A 68 15.86 10.94 -17.49
CA GLY A 68 15.10 10.17 -16.51
C GLY A 68 15.96 9.43 -15.50
N SER A 69 17.30 9.45 -15.59
CA SER A 69 18.19 8.86 -14.58
C SER A 69 17.85 9.38 -13.17
N PRO A 70 17.51 8.51 -12.19
CA PRO A 70 17.42 8.90 -10.80
C PRO A 70 18.72 9.46 -10.21
N THR A 71 18.56 10.27 -9.16
CA THR A 71 19.66 10.84 -8.36
C THR A 71 19.51 10.52 -6.87
N SER A 72 20.58 10.71 -6.09
CA SER A 72 20.66 10.42 -4.65
C SER A 72 19.67 11.21 -3.79
N HIS A 73 19.20 12.37 -4.26
CA HIS A 73 18.16 13.15 -3.60
C HIS A 73 16.73 12.69 -3.94
N GLY A 74 16.57 11.57 -4.66
CA GLY A 74 15.27 11.00 -5.05
C GLY A 74 14.60 11.72 -6.22
N GLY A 75 15.31 12.64 -6.87
CA GLY A 75 14.87 13.30 -8.10
C GLY A 75 15.40 12.61 -9.36
N SER A 76 15.31 13.28 -10.51
CA SER A 76 15.77 12.72 -11.79
C SER A 76 16.27 13.79 -12.76
N ILE A 77 17.02 13.37 -13.78
CA ILE A 77 17.40 14.21 -14.91
C ILE A 77 16.20 14.38 -15.85
N VAL A 78 15.86 15.61 -16.23
CA VAL A 78 14.64 15.96 -16.98
C VAL A 78 14.90 16.58 -18.35
N SER A 79 16.16 16.80 -18.74
CA SER A 79 16.55 17.14 -20.11
C SER A 79 17.71 16.27 -20.58
N GLY A 80 17.95 16.25 -21.88
CA GLY A 80 18.99 15.42 -22.51
C GLY A 80 19.30 15.90 -23.92
N SER A 81 20.18 15.16 -24.59
CA SER A 81 20.52 15.39 -25.99
C SER A 81 19.31 15.26 -26.93
N PRO A 82 19.14 16.15 -27.93
CA PRO A 82 18.08 16.04 -28.91
C PRO A 82 18.30 14.94 -29.96
N ASP A 83 19.54 14.48 -30.15
CA ASP A 83 19.95 13.63 -31.28
C ASP A 83 20.90 12.47 -30.91
N THR A 84 21.40 12.43 -29.68
CA THR A 84 22.27 11.38 -29.16
C THR A 84 21.53 10.57 -28.11
N PHE A 85 21.46 9.26 -28.30
CA PHE A 85 20.64 8.38 -27.48
C PHE A 85 21.44 7.17 -27.00
N GLY A 86 21.15 6.70 -25.78
CA GLY A 86 21.54 5.39 -25.27
C GLY A 86 20.42 4.36 -25.43
N GLY A 87 20.76 3.08 -25.27
CA GLY A 87 19.84 1.95 -25.36
C GLY A 87 19.33 1.67 -26.79
N PHE A 88 19.86 0.62 -27.41
CA PHE A 88 19.41 0.14 -28.72
C PHE A 88 18.52 -1.10 -28.58
N GLN A 89 17.50 -1.22 -29.44
CA GLN A 89 16.71 -2.44 -29.57
C GLN A 89 16.96 -3.02 -30.95
N PHE A 90 17.84 -4.03 -31.03
CA PHE A 90 18.00 -4.86 -32.21
C PHE A 90 17.24 -6.18 -31.99
N GLY A 91 16.33 -6.51 -32.92
CA GLY A 91 15.80 -7.86 -33.12
C GLY A 91 15.37 -8.64 -31.87
N GLY A 92 14.22 -8.30 -31.28
CA GLY A 92 13.38 -9.23 -30.52
C GLY A 92 13.85 -9.70 -29.13
N THR A 93 15.14 -9.78 -28.82
CA THR A 93 15.64 -10.28 -27.53
C THR A 93 17.01 -9.71 -27.19
N ALA A 94 17.03 -8.48 -26.65
CA ALA A 94 18.06 -7.97 -25.74
C ALA A 94 17.55 -6.64 -25.15
N THR A 95 16.85 -6.71 -24.03
CA THR A 95 16.63 -5.53 -23.19
C THR A 95 17.97 -5.23 -22.51
N GLN A 96 18.73 -4.24 -22.99
CA GLN A 96 19.91 -3.82 -22.25
C GLN A 96 19.45 -3.19 -20.93
N ALA A 97 19.85 -3.82 -19.83
CA ALA A 97 19.52 -3.40 -18.47
C ALA A 97 19.93 -1.95 -18.23
N ILE A 98 19.09 -1.20 -17.54
CA ILE A 98 19.54 0.00 -16.82
C ILE A 98 19.74 -0.42 -15.37
N VAL A 99 20.83 0.02 -14.75
CA VAL A 99 21.21 -0.40 -13.40
C VAL A 99 21.34 0.79 -12.46
N ASP A 100 20.82 0.63 -11.25
CA ASP A 100 21.02 1.53 -10.11
C ASP A 100 22.28 1.12 -9.33
N PHE A 101 23.37 1.84 -9.60
CA PHE A 101 24.68 1.57 -9.02
C PHE A 101 24.79 2.04 -7.58
N ALA A 102 23.90 2.92 -7.11
CA ALA A 102 23.82 3.26 -5.69
C ALA A 102 23.29 2.09 -4.87
N LYS A 103 22.27 1.38 -5.37
CA LYS A 103 21.76 0.15 -4.74
C LYS A 103 22.78 -0.99 -4.72
N LEU A 104 23.72 -0.98 -5.66
CA LEU A 104 24.84 -1.93 -5.69
C LEU A 104 26.05 -1.48 -4.86
N GLY A 105 25.97 -0.32 -4.20
CA GLY A 105 26.99 0.20 -3.29
C GLY A 105 28.10 1.03 -3.94
N ALA A 106 28.08 1.22 -5.27
CA ALA A 106 29.11 1.98 -5.98
C ALA A 106 28.97 3.50 -5.83
N ILE A 107 27.84 3.99 -5.31
CA ILE A 107 27.65 5.37 -4.85
C ILE A 107 27.45 5.35 -3.34
N ARG A 108 28.35 6.01 -2.61
CA ARG A 108 28.30 6.08 -1.14
C ARG A 108 27.26 7.09 -0.66
N PRO A 109 26.80 7.01 0.61
CA PRO A 109 25.82 7.95 1.16
C PRO A 109 26.25 9.43 1.15
N ASP A 110 27.55 9.69 1.15
CA ASP A 110 28.15 11.03 1.03
C ASP A 110 28.23 11.54 -0.42
N GLY A 111 27.78 10.74 -1.40
CA GLY A 111 27.81 11.07 -2.81
C GLY A 111 29.13 10.70 -3.52
N ALA A 112 30.13 10.17 -2.80
CA ALA A 112 31.37 9.73 -3.42
C ALA A 112 31.16 8.44 -4.25
N VAL A 113 31.84 8.35 -5.38
CA VAL A 113 31.86 7.14 -6.20
C VAL A 113 32.93 6.20 -5.67
N ASP A 114 32.58 4.93 -5.49
CA ASP A 114 33.55 3.87 -5.26
C ASP A 114 34.04 3.33 -6.61
N ASP A 115 35.11 3.91 -7.15
CA ASP A 115 35.60 3.60 -8.49
C ASP A 115 36.09 2.14 -8.61
N GLN A 116 36.60 1.54 -7.52
CA GLN A 116 37.00 0.14 -7.51
C GLN A 116 35.77 -0.76 -7.64
N LEU A 117 34.75 -0.55 -6.81
CA LEU A 117 33.52 -1.33 -6.88
C LEU A 117 32.76 -1.09 -8.20
N MET A 118 32.75 0.14 -8.71
CA MET A 118 32.18 0.44 -10.03
C MET A 118 32.86 -0.39 -11.12
N THR A 119 34.19 -0.44 -11.12
CA THR A 119 34.96 -1.23 -12.07
C THR A 119 34.66 -2.73 -11.94
N GLU A 120 34.60 -3.25 -10.71
CA GLU A 120 34.26 -4.65 -10.44
C GLU A 120 32.84 -5.00 -10.93
N LEU A 121 31.87 -4.12 -10.70
CA LEU A 121 30.48 -4.31 -11.15
C LEU A 121 30.39 -4.29 -12.68
N LEU A 122 31.09 -3.39 -13.36
CA LEU A 122 31.08 -3.32 -14.83
C LEU A 122 31.82 -4.48 -15.49
N ALA A 123 32.76 -5.11 -14.79
CA ALA A 123 33.44 -6.32 -15.23
C ALA A 123 32.64 -7.61 -14.95
N ASP A 124 31.56 -7.55 -14.14
CA ASP A 124 30.76 -8.70 -13.74
C ASP A 124 29.86 -9.17 -14.90
N PRO A 125 30.08 -10.37 -15.48
CA PRO A 125 29.25 -10.89 -16.56
C PRO A 125 27.81 -11.20 -16.12
N GLN A 126 27.54 -11.24 -14.81
CA GLN A 126 26.22 -11.46 -14.21
C GLN A 126 25.61 -10.19 -13.61
N LEU A 127 26.12 -9.00 -13.98
CA LEU A 127 25.67 -7.72 -13.43
C LEU A 127 24.14 -7.56 -13.51
N GLU A 128 23.50 -7.95 -14.61
CA GLU A 128 22.03 -7.83 -14.75
C GLU A 128 21.28 -8.73 -13.76
N GLN A 129 21.73 -9.98 -13.58
CA GLN A 129 21.13 -10.90 -12.62
C GLN A 129 21.33 -10.41 -11.19
N ARG A 130 22.53 -9.90 -10.87
CA ARG A 130 22.83 -9.29 -9.58
C ARG A 130 21.96 -8.05 -9.34
N ALA A 131 21.80 -7.20 -10.35
CA ALA A 131 20.95 -6.03 -10.29
C ALA A 131 19.48 -6.42 -10.07
N LEU A 132 18.99 -7.48 -10.72
CA LEU A 132 17.63 -8.00 -10.50
C LEU A 132 17.43 -8.47 -9.06
N LEU A 133 18.34 -9.30 -8.54
CA LEU A 133 18.28 -9.84 -7.18
C LEU A 133 18.39 -8.76 -6.10
N SER A 134 19.13 -7.68 -6.37
CA SER A 134 19.26 -6.52 -5.47
C SER A 134 18.20 -5.44 -5.70
N GLY A 135 17.22 -5.66 -6.58
CA GLY A 135 16.20 -4.65 -6.90
C GLY A 135 16.77 -3.36 -7.52
N ALA A 136 17.94 -3.46 -8.13
CA ALA A 136 18.68 -2.40 -8.82
C ALA A 136 18.43 -2.35 -10.33
N LEU A 137 17.71 -3.33 -10.90
CA LEU A 137 17.34 -3.34 -12.32
C LEU A 137 16.21 -2.33 -12.61
N VAL A 138 16.40 -1.45 -13.59
CA VAL A 138 15.44 -0.44 -14.03
C VAL A 138 14.91 -0.80 -15.43
N GLN A 139 13.59 -0.90 -15.60
CA GLN A 139 12.97 -1.26 -16.89
C GLN A 139 12.74 -0.02 -17.78
N PRO A 140 13.26 0.01 -19.03
CA PRO A 140 12.95 1.08 -19.98
C PRO A 140 11.46 1.09 -20.33
N GLY A 141 10.74 2.15 -20.00
CA GLY A 141 9.29 2.27 -20.24
C GLY A 141 8.43 2.36 -18.97
N SER A 142 9.01 2.17 -17.78
CA SER A 142 8.42 2.69 -16.54
C SER A 142 8.73 4.19 -16.41
N SER A 143 8.28 4.99 -17.39
CA SER A 143 8.05 6.39 -17.12
C SER A 143 6.93 6.43 -16.10
N ALA A 144 7.27 6.53 -14.81
CA ALA A 144 6.37 7.21 -13.90
C ALA A 144 6.21 8.61 -14.49
N PRO A 145 5.02 9.01 -14.96
CA PRO A 145 4.80 10.39 -15.31
C PRO A 145 5.05 11.15 -14.01
N THR A 146 6.05 12.02 -13.98
CA THR A 146 6.10 13.12 -13.02
C THR A 146 4.97 14.09 -13.37
N ALA A 147 3.73 13.65 -13.17
CA ALA A 147 2.79 14.52 -12.49
C ALA A 147 3.56 14.99 -11.25
N ALA A 148 3.75 16.30 -11.09
CA ALA A 148 4.31 16.89 -9.89
C ALA A 148 3.82 16.04 -8.70
N LYS A 149 4.74 15.32 -8.02
CA LYS A 149 4.36 14.46 -6.89
C LYS A 149 3.56 15.39 -6.00
N LYS A 150 2.24 15.15 -5.91
CA LYS A 150 1.40 15.91 -5.00
C LYS A 150 2.13 15.87 -3.66
N PRO A 151 2.26 17.02 -2.97
CA PRO A 151 2.87 17.03 -1.66
C PRO A 151 2.27 15.89 -0.84
N LEU A 152 3.14 15.08 -0.24
CA LEU A 152 2.71 13.95 0.55
C LEU A 152 1.77 14.48 1.64
N THR A 153 0.55 13.94 1.66
CA THR A 153 -0.44 14.25 2.66
C THR A 153 -0.43 13.14 3.70
N PRO A 154 -0.95 13.36 4.91
CA PRO A 154 -1.27 12.27 5.81
C PRO A 154 -2.06 11.15 5.11
N GLU A 155 -1.81 9.91 5.53
CA GLU A 155 -2.29 8.70 4.86
C GLU A 155 -3.48 8.07 5.60
N LEU A 156 -4.48 7.64 4.84
CA LEU A 156 -5.64 6.87 5.31
C LEU A 156 -5.51 5.43 4.79
N ILE A 157 -5.42 4.45 5.70
CA ILE A 157 -5.11 3.06 5.38
C ILE A 157 -6.31 2.19 5.76
N ALA A 158 -6.81 1.41 4.81
CA ALA A 158 -7.75 0.33 5.06
C ALA A 158 -7.03 -1.02 4.84
N VAL A 159 -7.01 -1.87 5.86
CA VAL A 159 -6.36 -3.19 5.84
C VAL A 159 -7.42 -4.28 5.82
N ALA A 160 -7.33 -5.19 4.85
CA ALA A 160 -8.15 -6.40 4.78
C ALA A 160 -7.32 -7.65 5.11
N GLY A 161 -7.80 -8.45 6.04
CA GLY A 161 -7.30 -9.79 6.31
C GLY A 161 -7.69 -10.80 5.23
N SER A 162 -7.09 -11.98 5.32
CA SER A 162 -7.43 -13.20 4.60
C SER A 162 -8.67 -13.90 5.16
N GLN A 163 -9.28 -14.78 4.36
CA GLN A 163 -10.50 -15.47 4.74
C GLN A 163 -10.37 -16.99 4.54
N HIS A 164 -10.64 -17.76 5.59
CA HIS A 164 -10.67 -19.23 5.52
C HIS A 164 -12.02 -19.78 5.05
N ASP A 165 -13.11 -19.01 5.23
CA ASP A 165 -14.44 -19.40 4.79
C ASP A 165 -14.52 -19.49 3.26
N LYS A 166 -15.01 -20.62 2.76
CA LYS A 166 -15.15 -20.92 1.33
C LYS A 166 -16.52 -20.60 0.77
N GLY A 167 -17.46 -20.10 1.57
CA GLY A 167 -18.75 -19.60 1.10
C GLY A 167 -18.56 -18.35 0.26
N SER A 168 -19.09 -18.34 -0.97
CA SER A 168 -18.88 -17.25 -1.93
C SER A 168 -19.25 -15.86 -1.39
N GLY A 169 -20.24 -15.77 -0.49
CA GLY A 169 -20.63 -14.55 0.22
C GLY A 169 -19.57 -14.01 1.19
N ASN A 170 -18.75 -14.89 1.77
CA ASN A 170 -17.83 -14.55 2.85
C ASN A 170 -16.39 -14.36 2.38
N LYS A 171 -15.98 -15.03 1.30
CA LYS A 171 -14.60 -15.00 0.76
C LYS A 171 -14.06 -13.57 0.67
N MET A 172 -14.85 -12.63 0.14
CA MET A 172 -14.42 -11.26 -0.13
C MET A 172 -14.87 -10.22 0.90
N MET A 173 -15.46 -10.63 2.02
CA MET A 173 -16.13 -9.67 2.92
C MET A 173 -15.16 -8.66 3.56
N PHE A 174 -13.94 -9.07 3.92
CA PHE A 174 -12.94 -8.16 4.50
C PHE A 174 -12.44 -7.14 3.47
N ILE A 175 -12.12 -7.60 2.25
CA ILE A 175 -11.76 -6.70 1.15
C ILE A 175 -12.93 -5.76 0.83
N GLY A 176 -14.17 -6.26 0.79
CA GLY A 176 -15.37 -5.46 0.59
C GLY A 176 -15.52 -4.34 1.60
N GLN A 177 -15.32 -4.62 2.89
CA GLN A 177 -15.36 -3.63 3.96
C GLN A 177 -14.20 -2.65 3.90
N ALA A 178 -12.98 -3.11 3.61
CA ALA A 178 -11.84 -2.22 3.42
C ALA A 178 -12.05 -1.27 2.23
N VAL A 179 -12.64 -1.74 1.13
CA VAL A 179 -12.98 -0.89 -0.03
C VAL A 179 -14.11 0.08 0.30
N ARG A 180 -15.12 -0.33 1.09
CA ARG A 180 -16.14 0.58 1.62
C ARG A 180 -15.47 1.70 2.43
N GLU A 181 -14.48 1.38 3.25
CA GLU A 181 -13.72 2.37 4.01
C GLU A 181 -12.97 3.36 3.12
N LEU A 182 -12.43 2.93 1.97
CA LEU A 182 -11.86 3.85 0.98
C LEU A 182 -12.91 4.85 0.46
N ALA A 183 -14.16 4.41 0.28
CA ALA A 183 -15.28 5.28 -0.10
C ALA A 183 -15.57 6.33 0.98
N GLU A 184 -15.55 5.90 2.25
CA GLU A 184 -15.71 6.77 3.41
C GLU A 184 -14.56 7.78 3.53
N PHE A 185 -13.32 7.35 3.33
CA PHE A 185 -12.15 8.22 3.27
C PHE A 185 -12.24 9.23 2.14
N LYS A 186 -12.66 8.81 0.94
CA LYS A 186 -12.85 9.72 -0.19
C LYS A 186 -13.94 10.75 0.08
N ARG A 187 -15.02 10.36 0.78
CA ARG A 187 -16.12 11.27 1.13
C ARG A 187 -15.73 12.28 2.22
N SER A 188 -15.07 11.82 3.27
CA SER A 188 -14.76 12.62 4.46
C SER A 188 -13.47 13.42 4.36
N LYS A 189 -12.44 12.86 3.72
CA LYS A 189 -11.10 13.44 3.60
C LYS A 189 -10.58 13.29 2.16
N PRO A 190 -11.25 13.89 1.16
CA PRO A 190 -10.95 13.68 -0.27
C PRO A 190 -9.52 14.04 -0.65
N ALA A 191 -8.94 15.05 0.00
CA ALA A 191 -7.59 15.54 -0.26
C ALA A 191 -6.47 14.60 0.20
N LEU A 192 -6.73 13.74 1.20
CA LEU A 192 -5.70 12.87 1.76
C LEU A 192 -5.44 11.65 0.89
N ALA A 193 -4.22 11.15 0.94
CA ALA A 193 -3.82 9.90 0.31
C ALA A 193 -4.55 8.74 0.99
N ARG A 194 -4.97 7.77 0.17
CA ARG A 194 -5.60 6.52 0.60
C ARG A 194 -4.70 5.35 0.22
N THR A 195 -4.81 4.26 0.97
CA THR A 195 -4.16 2.99 0.66
C THR A 195 -5.03 1.82 1.05
N LEU A 196 -5.10 0.82 0.17
CA LEU A 196 -5.64 -0.49 0.47
C LEU A 196 -4.50 -1.47 0.73
N VAL A 197 -4.41 -2.02 1.94
CA VAL A 197 -3.48 -3.10 2.25
C VAL A 197 -4.27 -4.41 2.33
N VAL A 198 -3.79 -5.47 1.70
CA VAL A 198 -4.47 -6.77 1.69
C VAL A 198 -3.50 -7.89 2.07
N PHE A 199 -3.88 -8.67 3.07
CA PHE A 199 -3.26 -9.98 3.31
C PHE A 199 -3.66 -10.93 2.20
N THR A 200 -2.72 -11.30 1.35
CA THR A 200 -2.99 -12.06 0.12
C THR A 200 -3.17 -13.57 0.30
N PRO A 201 -2.67 -14.25 1.36
CA PRO A 201 -2.91 -15.68 1.53
C PRO A 201 -4.40 -16.01 1.47
N SER A 202 -4.77 -17.17 0.91
CA SER A 202 -6.13 -17.64 0.61
C SER A 202 -6.90 -16.95 -0.53
N TYR A 203 -6.46 -15.78 -1.04
CA TYR A 203 -7.12 -15.13 -2.17
C TYR A 203 -6.57 -15.60 -3.52
N THR A 204 -7.48 -15.82 -4.48
CA THR A 204 -7.11 -16.15 -5.86
C THR A 204 -6.69 -14.91 -6.65
N ASP A 205 -6.03 -15.09 -7.79
CA ASP A 205 -5.67 -13.98 -8.68
C ASP A 205 -6.88 -13.16 -9.14
N ALA A 206 -8.02 -13.82 -9.38
CA ALA A 206 -9.27 -13.16 -9.74
C ALA A 206 -9.77 -12.25 -8.61
N MET A 207 -9.71 -12.71 -7.35
CA MET A 207 -10.08 -11.94 -6.18
C MET A 207 -9.16 -10.74 -5.98
N LEU A 208 -7.84 -10.95 -6.09
CA LEU A 208 -6.85 -9.87 -5.96
C LEU A 208 -6.94 -8.86 -7.13
N SER A 209 -7.28 -9.32 -8.33
CA SER A 209 -7.56 -8.45 -9.49
C SER A 209 -8.80 -7.57 -9.27
N ALA A 210 -9.86 -8.14 -8.71
CA ALA A 210 -11.05 -7.38 -8.33
C ALA A 210 -10.71 -6.33 -7.24
N ALA A 211 -9.93 -6.70 -6.23
CA ALA A 211 -9.46 -5.77 -5.19
C ALA A 211 -8.60 -4.63 -5.77
N ARG A 212 -7.69 -4.94 -6.70
CA ARG A 212 -6.88 -3.94 -7.43
C ARG A 212 -7.75 -2.98 -8.24
N SER A 213 -8.79 -3.49 -8.89
CA SER A 213 -9.75 -2.68 -9.66
C SER A 213 -10.49 -1.69 -8.75
N SER A 214 -10.93 -2.14 -7.59
CA SER A 214 -11.56 -1.29 -6.56
C SER A 214 -10.61 -0.24 -6.02
N ALA A 215 -9.36 -0.60 -5.68
CA ALA A 215 -8.33 0.34 -5.24
C ALA A 215 -8.13 1.47 -6.27
N LYS A 216 -8.01 1.11 -7.55
CA LYS A 216 -7.85 2.06 -8.65
C LYS A 216 -9.05 3.01 -8.77
N ALA A 217 -10.28 2.52 -8.59
CA ALA A 217 -11.49 3.35 -8.59
C ALA A 217 -11.48 4.43 -7.48
N TYR A 218 -10.75 4.19 -6.38
CA TYR A 218 -10.54 5.14 -5.29
C TYR A 218 -9.23 5.94 -5.38
N GLY A 219 -8.49 5.81 -6.50
CA GLY A 219 -7.26 6.55 -6.76
C GLY A 219 -6.08 6.08 -5.92
N THR A 220 -6.05 4.79 -5.57
CA THR A 220 -4.94 4.14 -4.86
C THR A 220 -4.54 2.83 -5.52
N GLU A 221 -3.35 2.35 -5.19
CA GLU A 221 -2.91 1.00 -5.48
C GLU A 221 -3.19 0.07 -4.29
N LEU A 222 -3.13 -1.23 -4.55
CA LEU A 222 -3.20 -2.28 -3.53
C LEU A 222 -1.78 -2.62 -3.09
N VAL A 223 -1.53 -2.53 -1.78
CA VAL A 223 -0.32 -3.02 -1.14
C VAL A 223 -0.59 -4.46 -0.68
N SER A 224 0.16 -5.40 -1.23
CA SER A 224 0.08 -6.81 -0.86
C SER A 224 0.99 -7.08 0.33
N VAL A 225 0.47 -7.80 1.33
CA VAL A 225 1.27 -8.35 2.43
C VAL A 225 0.93 -9.82 2.63
N THR A 226 1.88 -10.60 3.13
CA THR A 226 1.70 -12.04 3.40
C THR A 226 1.74 -12.39 4.89
N ASN A 227 2.27 -11.49 5.73
CA ASN A 227 2.44 -11.67 7.15
C ASN A 227 2.42 -10.32 7.90
N ALA A 228 2.34 -10.38 9.23
CA ALA A 228 2.22 -9.21 10.08
C ALA A 228 3.49 -8.34 10.08
N ASN A 229 4.68 -8.91 9.88
CA ASN A 229 5.91 -8.12 9.80
C ASN A 229 5.90 -7.22 8.57
N GLU A 230 5.44 -7.70 7.41
CA GLU A 230 5.28 -6.87 6.21
C GLU A 230 4.27 -5.74 6.41
N LEU A 231 3.16 -6.00 7.12
CA LEU A 231 2.24 -4.94 7.52
C LEU A 231 2.94 -3.91 8.43
N ILE A 232 3.63 -4.36 9.48
CA ILE A 232 4.35 -3.49 10.42
C ILE A 232 5.42 -2.67 9.70
N ASP A 233 6.16 -3.28 8.78
CA ASP A 233 7.15 -2.59 7.95
C ASP A 233 6.49 -1.52 7.08
N TYR A 234 5.36 -1.83 6.44
CA TYR A 234 4.59 -0.83 5.70
C TYR A 234 4.12 0.33 6.59
N LEU A 235 3.56 0.01 7.77
CA LEU A 235 3.11 1.02 8.73
C LEU A 235 4.27 1.88 9.20
N ASN A 236 5.46 1.32 9.44
CA ASN A 236 6.61 2.06 9.94
C ASN A 236 7.35 2.86 8.86
N LYS A 237 7.41 2.36 7.62
CA LYS A 237 8.35 2.86 6.60
C LYS A 237 7.69 3.35 5.31
N GLY A 238 6.40 3.12 5.10
CA GLY A 238 5.67 3.30 3.83
C GLY A 238 5.91 4.63 3.07
N LYS A 239 4.91 5.51 2.99
CA LYS A 239 4.96 6.72 2.13
C LYS A 239 5.83 7.86 2.69
N ASP A 240 7.03 7.57 3.20
CA ASP A 240 7.85 8.51 4.00
C ASP A 240 7.05 9.09 5.18
N ARG A 241 7.10 8.41 6.34
CA ARG A 241 6.25 8.75 7.50
C ARG A 241 6.46 10.14 8.08
N GLN A 242 7.59 10.78 7.80
CA GLN A 242 7.82 12.15 8.24
C GLN A 242 6.95 13.14 7.44
N GLN A 243 6.66 12.84 6.18
CA GLN A 243 5.87 13.69 5.29
C GLN A 243 4.43 13.17 5.11
N SER A 244 4.21 11.86 5.22
CA SER A 244 2.94 11.16 5.09
C SER A 244 2.64 10.33 6.34
N PRO A 245 2.47 10.95 7.52
CA PRO A 245 2.09 10.23 8.72
C PRO A 245 0.71 9.58 8.57
N ILE A 246 0.46 8.51 9.31
CA ILE A 246 -0.83 7.82 9.29
C ILE A 246 -1.85 8.67 10.04
N GLU A 247 -2.94 9.02 9.37
CA GLU A 247 -4.06 9.81 9.92
C GLU A 247 -5.24 8.91 10.32
N HIS A 248 -5.44 7.79 9.62
CA HIS A 248 -6.47 6.81 9.98
C HIS A 248 -6.05 5.42 9.53
N LEU A 249 -6.03 4.45 10.45
CA LEU A 249 -5.83 3.03 10.16
C LEU A 249 -7.10 2.23 10.49
N SER A 250 -7.75 1.62 9.51
CA SER A 250 -8.93 0.75 9.70
C SER A 250 -8.56 -0.70 9.38
N LEU A 251 -8.85 -1.62 10.31
CA LEU A 251 -8.43 -3.03 10.25
C LEU A 251 -9.66 -3.95 10.17
N PHE A 252 -9.82 -4.68 9.08
CA PHE A 252 -10.92 -5.61 8.83
C PHE A 252 -10.41 -7.05 8.78
N SER A 253 -10.73 -7.84 9.80
CA SER A 253 -10.29 -9.24 9.89
C SER A 253 -11.11 -10.02 10.92
N HIS A 254 -10.75 -11.30 11.09
CA HIS A 254 -11.10 -12.05 12.28
C HIS A 254 -10.37 -11.52 13.52
N GLY A 255 -10.84 -11.90 14.70
CA GLY A 255 -10.24 -11.48 15.97
C GLY A 255 -10.56 -12.40 17.14
N VAL A 256 -9.64 -12.42 18.10
CA VAL A 256 -9.81 -13.04 19.42
C VAL A 256 -9.23 -12.09 20.46
N PRO A 257 -9.58 -12.21 21.75
CA PRO A 257 -8.95 -11.40 22.79
C PRO A 257 -7.41 -11.47 22.66
N HIS A 258 -6.78 -10.31 22.78
CA HIS A 258 -5.34 -10.07 22.60
C HIS A 258 -4.78 -10.20 21.17
N ARG A 259 -5.62 -10.36 20.14
CA ARG A 259 -5.12 -10.61 18.78
C ARG A 259 -6.08 -10.18 17.66
N ILE A 260 -5.58 -9.35 16.76
CA ILE A 260 -6.16 -9.13 15.43
C ILE A 260 -5.58 -10.21 14.51
N ALA A 261 -6.42 -11.14 14.06
CA ALA A 261 -5.99 -12.31 13.31
C ALA A 261 -6.32 -12.14 11.82
N PHE A 262 -5.37 -11.62 11.04
CA PHE A 262 -5.55 -11.40 9.61
C PHE A 262 -5.60 -12.72 8.82
N GLY A 263 -5.04 -13.81 9.35
CA GLY A 263 -5.04 -15.13 8.72
C GLY A 263 -5.75 -16.21 9.53
N TYR A 264 -6.83 -15.87 10.26
CA TYR A 264 -7.43 -16.79 11.22
C TYR A 264 -7.80 -18.15 10.59
N GLN A 265 -7.35 -19.24 11.22
CA GLN A 265 -7.51 -20.63 10.78
C GLN A 265 -6.87 -20.99 9.42
N LEU A 266 -5.99 -20.13 8.89
CA LEU A 266 -5.17 -20.45 7.73
C LEU A 266 -3.80 -20.98 8.15
N ALA A 267 -3.10 -21.62 7.21
CA ALA A 267 -1.67 -21.86 7.37
C ALA A 267 -0.96 -20.51 7.57
N GLY A 268 -0.20 -20.39 8.66
CA GLY A 268 0.44 -19.13 9.04
C GLY A 268 -0.44 -18.14 9.83
N ASP A 269 -1.57 -18.57 10.41
CA ASP A 269 -2.45 -17.75 11.28
C ASP A 269 -1.67 -16.82 12.22
N PHE A 270 -0.72 -17.37 12.99
CA PHE A 270 0.10 -16.61 13.95
C PHE A 270 1.06 -15.64 13.26
N GLN A 271 1.59 -15.98 12.09
CA GLN A 271 2.46 -15.09 11.31
C GLN A 271 1.68 -13.91 10.73
N MET A 272 0.39 -14.09 10.48
CA MET A 272 -0.55 -13.07 10.02
C MET A 272 -1.33 -12.42 11.17
N SER A 273 -0.78 -12.38 12.38
CA SER A 273 -1.46 -11.81 13.54
C SER A 273 -0.73 -10.61 14.12
N LEU A 274 -1.49 -9.57 14.47
CA LEU A 274 -1.04 -8.49 15.33
C LEU A 274 -1.58 -8.75 16.74
N ASP A 275 -0.70 -8.87 17.72
CA ASP A 275 -1.05 -9.30 19.07
C ASP A 275 -0.28 -8.54 20.15
N VAL A 276 -0.55 -8.89 21.40
CA VAL A 276 0.09 -8.29 22.60
C VAL A 276 1.61 -8.52 22.68
N LEU A 277 2.20 -9.36 21.82
CA LEU A 277 3.64 -9.58 21.76
C LEU A 277 4.31 -8.79 20.62
N SER A 278 3.52 -8.26 19.68
CA SER A 278 4.02 -7.64 18.45
C SER A 278 3.55 -6.20 18.24
N TYR A 279 2.52 -5.75 18.95
CA TYR A 279 1.96 -4.40 18.81
C TYR A 279 3.00 -3.28 19.00
N ASN A 280 3.95 -3.47 19.92
CA ASN A 280 5.00 -2.50 20.25
C ASN A 280 6.05 -2.32 19.14
N LYS A 281 6.04 -3.18 18.10
CA LYS A 281 6.91 -3.05 16.93
C LYS A 281 6.42 -1.96 15.97
N ILE A 282 5.18 -1.51 16.10
CA ILE A 282 4.66 -0.39 15.33
C ILE A 282 5.20 0.90 15.96
N SER A 283 5.83 1.75 15.15
CA SER A 283 6.44 2.99 15.61
C SER A 283 5.36 4.05 15.88
N PRO A 284 5.34 4.69 17.06
CA PRO A 284 4.44 5.82 17.32
C PRO A 284 4.70 6.99 16.36
N LEU A 285 5.96 7.17 15.91
CA LEU A 285 6.35 8.22 14.95
C LEU A 285 5.76 8.02 13.55
N ALA A 286 5.16 6.85 13.27
CA ALA A 286 4.47 6.62 12.01
C ALA A 286 3.10 7.31 11.95
N PHE A 287 2.55 7.73 13.08
CA PHE A 287 1.20 8.30 13.20
C PHE A 287 1.25 9.81 13.36
N SER A 288 0.22 10.47 12.83
CA SER A 288 -0.03 11.88 13.10
C SER A 288 -0.52 12.07 14.53
N SER A 289 -0.37 13.27 15.09
CA SER A 289 -0.87 13.58 16.43
C SER A 289 -2.40 13.53 16.55
N THR A 290 -3.11 13.56 15.42
CA THR A 290 -4.58 13.46 15.33
C THR A 290 -5.07 12.09 14.86
N ALA A 291 -4.17 11.11 14.78
CA ALA A 291 -4.48 9.83 14.20
C ALA A 291 -5.60 9.11 14.95
N ARG A 292 -6.22 8.15 14.24
CA ARG A 292 -7.14 7.18 14.82
C ARG A 292 -6.91 5.79 14.25
N ILE A 293 -7.07 4.78 15.09
CA ILE A 293 -7.09 3.38 14.68
C ILE A 293 -8.49 2.81 14.93
N ASP A 294 -9.07 2.13 13.95
CA ASP A 294 -10.35 1.44 14.06
C ASP A 294 -10.15 -0.05 13.80
N SER A 295 -10.27 -0.87 14.84
CA SER A 295 -10.33 -2.32 14.68
C SER A 295 -11.78 -2.77 14.53
N TYR A 296 -12.04 -3.46 13.42
CA TYR A 296 -13.28 -4.20 13.17
C TYR A 296 -13.07 -5.71 13.36
N ALA A 297 -11.96 -6.12 13.96
CA ALA A 297 -11.74 -7.49 14.38
C ALA A 297 -12.50 -7.79 15.68
N CYS A 298 -12.99 -9.02 15.78
CA CYS A 298 -13.76 -9.48 16.93
C CYS A 298 -12.96 -9.29 18.23
N ARG A 299 -13.55 -8.63 19.22
CA ARG A 299 -13.06 -8.58 20.61
C ARG A 299 -11.64 -8.02 20.78
N THR A 300 -11.18 -7.13 19.88
CA THR A 300 -9.90 -6.43 20.07
C THR A 300 -9.89 -5.60 21.36
N GLY A 301 -11.05 -5.10 21.79
CA GLY A 301 -11.23 -4.35 23.04
C GLY A 301 -11.41 -5.21 24.30
N MET A 302 -11.23 -6.53 24.20
CA MET A 302 -11.35 -7.47 25.32
C MET A 302 -9.97 -7.93 25.79
N GLY A 303 -9.72 -7.81 27.10
CA GLY A 303 -8.45 -8.18 27.75
C GLY A 303 -8.44 -9.56 28.39
N ASN A 304 -9.54 -10.31 28.34
CA ASN A 304 -9.57 -11.67 28.86
C ASN A 304 -10.29 -12.63 27.91
N ARG A 305 -10.01 -13.92 28.09
CA ARG A 305 -10.76 -14.99 27.44
C ARG A 305 -11.81 -15.49 28.43
N SER A 306 -12.98 -15.87 27.92
CA SER A 306 -13.95 -16.62 28.72
C SER A 306 -13.46 -18.06 28.85
N ASP A 307 -13.66 -18.67 30.02
CA ASP A 307 -13.42 -20.10 30.24
C ASP A 307 -14.46 -20.99 29.52
N PHE A 308 -15.52 -20.39 28.98
CA PHE A 308 -16.59 -21.07 28.24
C PHE A 308 -16.46 -20.90 26.72
N PRO A 309 -17.02 -21.83 25.92
CA PRO A 309 -17.19 -21.65 24.48
C PRO A 309 -17.86 -20.30 24.16
N ILE A 310 -17.40 -19.66 23.09
CA ILE A 310 -17.72 -18.25 22.77
C ILE A 310 -19.22 -17.99 22.62
N GLU A 311 -19.96 -19.00 22.19
CA GLU A 311 -21.40 -18.92 21.91
C GLU A 311 -22.25 -18.87 23.19
N ASP A 312 -21.70 -19.41 24.30
CA ASP A 312 -22.34 -19.47 25.62
C ASP A 312 -21.64 -18.59 26.66
N GLY A 313 -20.58 -17.89 26.26
CA GLY A 313 -19.77 -17.06 27.15
C GLY A 313 -20.54 -15.85 27.64
N ILE A 314 -20.92 -15.85 28.91
CA ILE A 314 -21.32 -14.65 29.66
C ILE A 314 -20.03 -14.00 30.19
N GLN A 315 -19.79 -12.74 29.85
CA GLN A 315 -18.64 -11.97 30.32
C GLN A 315 -19.11 -10.62 30.86
N PHE A 316 -19.05 -10.44 32.17
CA PHE A 316 -19.40 -9.17 32.81
C PHE A 316 -18.20 -8.24 32.96
N PHE A 317 -16.98 -8.79 32.97
CA PHE A 317 -15.75 -8.05 33.24
C PHE A 317 -14.77 -8.24 32.07
N PRO A 318 -14.90 -7.45 30.98
CA PRO A 318 -14.11 -7.64 29.76
C PRO A 318 -12.62 -7.28 29.90
N GLN A 319 -12.19 -6.78 31.07
CA GLN A 319 -10.81 -6.33 31.33
C GLN A 319 -10.27 -5.42 30.21
N THR A 320 -11.05 -4.41 29.81
CA THR A 320 -10.74 -3.51 28.69
C THR A 320 -9.37 -2.85 28.82
N ASN A 321 -8.89 -2.62 30.05
CA ASN A 321 -7.58 -2.06 30.34
C ASN A 321 -6.40 -2.95 29.91
N GLU A 322 -6.61 -4.26 29.82
CA GLU A 322 -5.60 -5.24 29.41
C GLU A 322 -5.75 -5.62 27.92
N SER A 323 -6.75 -5.05 27.25
CA SER A 323 -7.03 -5.38 25.85
C SER A 323 -5.94 -4.91 24.90
N LEU A 324 -5.82 -5.60 23.76
CA LEU A 324 -4.93 -5.16 22.68
C LEU A 324 -5.27 -3.74 22.20
N ALA A 325 -6.55 -3.35 22.23
CA ALA A 325 -6.95 -1.98 21.88
C ALA A 325 -6.36 -0.94 22.84
N GLN A 326 -6.40 -1.18 24.15
CA GLN A 326 -5.80 -0.29 25.14
C GLN A 326 -4.28 -0.25 25.00
N LEU A 327 -3.63 -1.42 24.85
CA LEU A 327 -2.17 -1.51 24.68
C LEU A 327 -1.70 -0.76 23.44
N LEU A 328 -2.43 -0.86 22.32
CA LEU A 328 -2.16 -0.06 21.12
C LEU A 328 -2.34 1.44 21.37
N ALA A 329 -3.39 1.84 22.08
CA ALA A 329 -3.65 3.24 22.38
C ALA A 329 -2.53 3.86 23.21
N ASP A 330 -2.10 3.16 24.26
CA ASP A 330 -1.04 3.60 25.16
C ASP A 330 0.31 3.65 24.44
N HIS A 331 0.67 2.62 23.67
CA HIS A 331 1.96 2.59 22.98
C HIS A 331 2.05 3.62 21.85
N LEU A 332 1.01 3.73 21.01
CA LEU A 332 1.01 4.62 19.86
C LEU A 332 0.59 6.05 20.20
N GLN A 333 0.22 6.31 21.46
CA GLN A 333 -0.28 7.61 21.93
C GLN A 333 -1.40 8.14 21.03
N THR A 334 -2.26 7.22 20.58
CA THR A 334 -3.28 7.44 19.55
C THR A 334 -4.58 6.81 19.98
N LYS A 335 -5.71 7.45 19.67
CA LYS A 335 -7.03 6.88 19.94
C LYS A 335 -7.26 5.60 19.14
N VAL A 336 -7.71 4.54 19.82
CA VAL A 336 -8.13 3.28 19.21
C VAL A 336 -9.62 3.08 19.43
N ARG A 337 -10.37 2.72 18.39
CA ARG A 337 -11.73 2.20 18.54
C ARG A 337 -11.80 0.72 18.20
N ALA A 338 -12.47 -0.05 19.03
CA ALA A 338 -12.55 -1.50 18.89
C ALA A 338 -13.86 -2.06 19.44
N PHE A 339 -14.29 -3.20 18.90
CA PHE A 339 -15.35 -3.97 19.51
C PHE A 339 -14.82 -4.76 20.70
N VAL A 340 -15.56 -4.71 21.82
CA VAL A 340 -15.36 -5.63 22.94
C VAL A 340 -16.10 -6.95 22.69
N ARG A 341 -17.16 -6.92 21.87
CA ARG A 341 -17.90 -8.09 21.39
C ARG A 341 -17.35 -8.63 20.05
N ARG A 342 -17.94 -9.73 19.56
CA ARG A 342 -17.76 -10.18 18.18
C ARG A 342 -18.20 -9.08 17.21
N SER A 343 -17.52 -9.04 16.08
CA SER A 343 -17.89 -8.20 14.94
C SER A 343 -18.89 -8.96 14.07
N ASP A 344 -19.90 -8.27 13.55
CA ASP A 344 -20.91 -8.83 12.67
C ASP A 344 -20.73 -8.28 11.25
N TYR A 345 -20.33 -9.18 10.35
CA TYR A 345 -20.11 -8.93 8.93
C TYR A 345 -21.28 -9.42 8.05
N LYS A 346 -22.33 -10.04 8.62
CA LYS A 346 -23.37 -10.76 7.87
C LYS A 346 -24.11 -9.91 6.84
N ASN A 347 -24.17 -8.60 7.10
CA ASN A 347 -24.90 -7.64 6.27
C ASN A 347 -24.02 -6.92 5.24
N THR A 348 -22.74 -7.32 5.08
CA THR A 348 -21.76 -6.69 4.17
C THR A 348 -22.34 -6.45 2.77
N TRP A 349 -23.04 -7.44 2.21
CA TRP A 349 -23.64 -7.39 0.87
C TRP A 349 -25.14 -7.09 0.87
N GLY A 350 -25.63 -6.47 1.94
CA GLY A 350 -27.02 -6.13 2.17
C GLY A 350 -27.61 -6.86 3.38
N SER A 351 -28.62 -6.27 4.03
CA SER A 351 -29.36 -6.89 5.12
C SER A 351 -30.40 -7.90 4.61
N PHE A 352 -30.99 -8.66 5.53
CA PHE A 352 -32.13 -9.52 5.20
C PHE A 352 -33.30 -8.69 4.67
N GLU A 353 -33.62 -7.58 5.33
CA GLU A 353 -34.69 -6.66 4.95
C GLU A 353 -34.43 -6.06 3.56
N GLU A 354 -33.22 -5.56 3.30
CA GLU A 354 -32.86 -5.00 1.98
C GLU A 354 -33.01 -6.04 0.86
N ARG A 355 -32.65 -7.31 1.13
CA ARG A 355 -32.88 -8.40 0.19
C ARG A 355 -34.36 -8.68 -0.06
N GLN A 356 -35.23 -8.58 0.93
CA GLN A 356 -36.67 -8.73 0.72
C GLN A 356 -37.25 -7.53 -0.03
N LEU A 357 -36.87 -6.31 0.34
CA LEU A 357 -37.28 -5.09 -0.34
C LEU A 357 -36.85 -5.07 -1.82
N GLY A 358 -35.64 -5.58 -2.11
CA GLY A 358 -35.14 -5.71 -3.46
C GLY A 358 -35.99 -6.59 -4.37
N LYS A 359 -36.69 -7.60 -3.83
CA LYS A 359 -37.62 -8.45 -4.58
C LYS A 359 -38.89 -7.71 -4.99
N LEU A 360 -39.27 -6.67 -4.25
CA LEU A 360 -40.46 -5.86 -4.54
C LEU A 360 -40.22 -4.84 -5.66
N CYS A 361 -38.96 -4.55 -5.98
CA CYS A 361 -38.61 -3.66 -7.07
C CYS A 361 -39.25 -4.15 -8.39
N GLY A 362 -40.24 -3.41 -8.90
CA GLY A 362 -40.93 -3.70 -10.17
C GLY A 362 -42.17 -4.59 -10.07
N ILE A 363 -42.64 -4.91 -8.86
CA ILE A 363 -43.85 -5.71 -8.62
C ILE A 363 -45.01 -4.86 -8.07
N SER A 364 -44.74 -3.81 -7.29
CA SER A 364 -45.78 -3.00 -6.66
C SER A 364 -45.71 -1.52 -7.03
N ASP A 365 -46.85 -0.98 -7.45
CA ASP A 365 -47.09 0.46 -7.43
C ASP A 365 -47.11 0.96 -5.97
N ASN A 366 -46.36 2.01 -5.69
CA ASN A 366 -46.27 2.76 -4.42
C ASN A 366 -45.85 2.01 -3.13
N ALA A 367 -45.77 0.68 -3.12
CA ALA A 367 -45.29 -0.11 -1.97
C ALA A 367 -43.82 -0.58 -2.11
N ALA A 368 -43.19 -0.35 -3.27
CA ALA A 368 -41.79 -0.61 -3.49
C ALA A 368 -40.93 0.55 -2.94
N PRO A 369 -39.67 0.29 -2.52
CA PRO A 369 -38.71 1.36 -2.26
C PRO A 369 -38.58 2.28 -3.48
N GLY A 370 -38.26 3.56 -3.26
CA GLY A 370 -38.18 4.55 -4.34
C GLY A 370 -37.34 4.08 -5.53
N GLU A 371 -37.73 4.49 -6.75
CA GLU A 371 -37.17 3.98 -8.01
C GLU A 371 -35.63 4.04 -8.07
N GLU A 372 -35.04 5.11 -7.52
CA GLU A 372 -33.59 5.27 -7.47
C GLU A 372 -32.91 4.18 -6.63
N TRP A 373 -33.46 3.87 -5.45
CA TRP A 373 -32.95 2.80 -4.59
C TRP A 373 -33.05 1.46 -5.33
N CYS A 374 -34.19 1.17 -5.95
CA CYS A 374 -34.40 -0.06 -6.70
C CYS A 374 -33.43 -0.20 -7.88
N ARG A 375 -33.19 0.88 -8.63
CA ARG A 375 -32.20 0.90 -9.70
C ARG A 375 -30.80 0.60 -9.18
N LYS A 376 -30.38 1.24 -8.08
CA LYS A 376 -29.06 1.02 -7.46
C LYS A 376 -28.93 -0.40 -6.93
N TRP A 377 -29.94 -0.90 -6.21
CA TRP A 377 -29.96 -2.26 -5.68
C TRP A 377 -29.84 -3.31 -6.78
N ARG A 378 -30.61 -3.17 -7.87
CA ARG A 378 -30.54 -4.09 -9.01
C ARG A 378 -29.17 -4.09 -9.69
N ALA A 379 -28.57 -2.92 -9.90
CA ALA A 379 -27.24 -2.82 -10.50
C ALA A 379 -26.18 -3.56 -9.64
N LEU A 380 -26.22 -3.31 -8.33
CA LEU A 380 -25.35 -3.95 -7.35
C LEU A 380 -25.61 -5.46 -7.22
N ALA A 381 -26.86 -5.90 -7.31
CA ALA A 381 -27.24 -7.31 -7.28
C ALA A 381 -26.72 -8.04 -8.53
N LYS A 382 -26.86 -7.43 -9.71
CA LYS A 382 -26.37 -7.97 -10.98
C LYS A 382 -24.85 -8.12 -11.00
N GLU A 383 -24.11 -7.16 -10.45
CA GLU A 383 -22.65 -7.26 -10.31
C GLU A 383 -22.26 -8.45 -9.43
N ARG A 384 -22.88 -8.58 -8.25
CA ARG A 384 -22.64 -9.69 -7.33
C ARG A 384 -22.97 -11.05 -7.96
N GLU A 385 -24.10 -11.14 -8.65
CA GLU A 385 -24.53 -12.34 -9.37
C GLU A 385 -23.53 -12.72 -10.47
N SER A 386 -23.08 -11.74 -11.26
CA SER A 386 -22.08 -11.97 -12.32
C SER A 386 -20.76 -12.48 -11.72
N ASN A 387 -20.25 -11.85 -10.67
CA ASN A 387 -19.03 -12.28 -9.99
C ASN A 387 -19.18 -13.69 -9.40
N ASN A 388 -20.32 -13.97 -8.77
CA ASN A 388 -20.56 -15.28 -8.16
C ASN A 388 -20.65 -16.39 -9.22
N ASN A 389 -21.35 -16.13 -10.33
CA ASN A 389 -21.55 -17.13 -11.39
C ASN A 389 -20.29 -17.37 -12.21
N MET A 390 -19.46 -16.34 -12.45
CA MET A 390 -18.26 -16.45 -13.28
C MET A 390 -16.99 -16.80 -12.50
N LEU A 391 -16.89 -16.34 -11.25
CA LEU A 391 -15.63 -16.37 -10.48
C LEU A 391 -15.77 -17.03 -9.10
N ASP A 392 -16.96 -17.53 -8.74
CA ASP A 392 -17.24 -18.22 -7.46
C ASP A 392 -16.97 -17.36 -6.21
N PHE A 393 -17.25 -16.05 -6.30
CA PHE A 393 -17.29 -15.16 -5.14
C PHE A 393 -18.26 -13.99 -5.31
N THR A 394 -18.89 -13.57 -4.22
CA THR A 394 -19.72 -12.36 -4.17
C THR A 394 -18.83 -11.16 -3.93
N TYR A 395 -18.90 -10.15 -4.80
CA TYR A 395 -18.12 -8.92 -4.64
C TYR A 395 -18.75 -7.73 -5.34
N GLN A 396 -18.39 -6.54 -4.87
CA GLN A 396 -18.78 -5.25 -5.45
C GLN A 396 -17.56 -4.34 -5.52
N THR A 397 -17.31 -3.80 -6.71
CA THR A 397 -16.13 -2.99 -7.00
C THR A 397 -16.11 -1.68 -6.19
N MET A 398 -17.29 -1.16 -5.84
CA MET A 398 -17.41 0.06 -5.05
C MET A 398 -17.37 -0.18 -3.54
N GLY A 399 -17.22 -1.43 -3.10
CA GLY A 399 -17.17 -1.81 -1.68
C GLY A 399 -18.50 -2.30 -1.13
N ALA A 400 -18.47 -2.75 0.12
CA ALA A 400 -19.62 -3.25 0.86
C ALA A 400 -20.75 -2.21 1.00
N ILE A 401 -21.99 -2.68 1.13
CA ILE A 401 -23.18 -1.84 1.31
C ILE A 401 -23.26 -1.36 2.76
N ASN A 402 -23.27 -2.29 3.70
CA ASN A 402 -23.45 -1.99 5.12
C ASN A 402 -22.13 -2.07 5.88
N PRO A 403 -21.94 -1.24 6.91
CA PRO A 403 -20.77 -1.32 7.77
C PRO A 403 -20.76 -2.60 8.61
N VAL A 404 -19.59 -2.93 9.14
CA VAL A 404 -19.45 -3.89 10.23
C VAL A 404 -20.08 -3.30 11.49
N ILE A 405 -20.88 -4.10 12.20
CA ILE A 405 -21.49 -3.70 13.46
C ILE A 405 -21.00 -4.59 14.61
N SER A 406 -21.24 -4.15 15.84
CA SER A 406 -21.05 -5.01 17.01
C SER A 406 -22.11 -6.10 16.99
N GLY A 407 -21.69 -7.36 17.14
CA GLY A 407 -22.58 -8.48 17.41
C GLY A 407 -23.02 -8.53 18.88
N GLU A 408 -23.64 -9.65 19.25
CA GLU A 408 -24.26 -9.83 20.57
C GLU A 408 -23.40 -10.59 21.59
N THR A 409 -22.38 -11.32 21.15
CA THR A 409 -21.57 -12.17 22.04
C THR A 409 -20.18 -11.60 22.30
N PRO A 410 -19.60 -11.77 23.51
CA PRO A 410 -20.22 -12.43 24.65
C PRO A 410 -21.34 -11.59 25.27
N LEU A 411 -22.29 -12.27 25.91
CA LEU A 411 -23.39 -11.63 26.62
C LEU A 411 -22.85 -10.93 27.89
N GLY A 412 -23.51 -9.86 28.33
CA GLY A 412 -23.15 -9.13 29.57
C GLY A 412 -22.18 -7.95 29.37
N VAL A 413 -21.51 -7.85 28.23
CA VAL A 413 -20.71 -6.67 27.84
C VAL A 413 -21.59 -5.71 27.03
N PRO A 414 -21.49 -4.37 27.11
CA PRO A 414 -22.23 -3.49 26.21
C PRO A 414 -21.80 -3.66 24.73
N GLY A 415 -22.73 -3.43 23.80
CA GLY A 415 -22.43 -3.42 22.38
C GLY A 415 -21.84 -2.09 21.92
N GLY A 416 -21.45 -2.04 20.65
CA GLY A 416 -20.94 -0.82 20.01
C GLY A 416 -19.42 -0.78 19.86
N HIS A 417 -18.93 0.27 19.23
CA HIS A 417 -17.51 0.48 18.94
C HIS A 417 -16.89 1.37 20.02
N PHE A 418 -16.18 0.76 20.96
CA PHE A 418 -15.66 1.42 22.15
C PHE A 418 -14.44 2.25 21.80
N GLU A 419 -14.25 3.35 22.51
CA GLU A 419 -13.10 4.23 22.38
C GLU A 419 -12.11 4.00 23.52
N PHE A 420 -10.85 3.79 23.16
CA PHE A 420 -9.72 3.59 24.06
C PHE A 420 -8.76 4.76 23.83
N LEU A 421 -8.55 5.54 24.88
CA LEU A 421 -7.64 6.68 24.89
C LEU A 421 -6.32 6.30 25.56
N PRO A 422 -5.19 6.91 25.15
CA PRO A 422 -3.91 6.73 25.84
C PRO A 422 -4.03 7.13 27.32
N LYS A 423 -3.38 6.38 28.20
CA LYS A 423 -3.36 6.61 29.65
C LYS A 423 -2.05 7.20 30.17
#